data_AF-A0A9N8ZCP1-F1
#
_entry.id   AF-A0A9N8ZCP1-F1
#
_cell.length_a   1.000
_cell.length_b   1.000
_cell.length_c   1.000
_cell.angle_alpha   90.00
_cell.angle_beta   90.00
_cell.angle_gamma   90.00
#
_symmetry.space_group_name_H-M   'P 1'
#
loop_
_entity.id
_entity.type
_entity.pdbx_description
1 polymer ?
#
loop_
_entity_poly.entity_id
_entity_poly.type
_entity_poly.pdbx_seq_one_letter_code
_entity_poly.pdbx_strand_id
1 'polypeptide(L)'
;MVGFGGSTAGVARNSPEQVIWPACPRNTESLLTEKLPILLDKVEDEIILVTHVGPSKAGTTDVDKFPLRDPPIESGRTPLSSEDSSQCNIMFNIHGHSHYPFGLSHLGQTFIINPGPLQEGRFAILTLENFNKEKLLIGEMKDFYQCSNRINSWFMVGLELFVLL
;
A
#
# COMPACT_ATOMS: atom_id res chain seq x y z
N MET A 1 10.31 10.37 -8.28
CA MET A 1 10.09 9.98 -6.88
C MET A 1 9.86 11.25 -6.08
N VAL A 2 8.66 11.45 -5.52
CA VAL A 2 8.37 12.62 -4.68
C VAL A 2 8.26 12.12 -3.24
N GLY A 3 9.20 12.51 -2.38
CA GLY A 3 9.18 12.17 -0.96
C GLY A 3 8.44 13.24 -0.18
N PHE A 4 7.25 12.92 0.32
CA PHE A 4 6.55 13.75 1.29
C PHE A 4 7.00 13.34 2.69
N GLY A 5 7.55 14.29 3.45
CA GLY A 5 8.12 14.05 4.78
C GLY A 5 7.17 14.51 5.89
N GLY A 6 6.84 13.60 6.81
CA GLY A 6 6.00 13.89 7.97
C GLY A 6 5.17 12.67 8.36
N SER A 7 4.67 12.67 9.59
CA SER A 7 3.86 11.57 10.13
C SER A 7 2.39 11.98 10.21
N THR A 8 1.51 10.99 10.21
CA THR A 8 0.08 11.16 10.51
C THR A 8 -0.20 10.69 11.94
N ALA A 9 -1.25 11.27 12.54
CA ALA A 9 -1.64 10.85 13.87
C ALA A 9 -2.11 9.39 13.83
N GLY A 10 -1.70 8.60 14.82
CA GLY A 10 -2.33 7.33 15.13
C GLY A 10 -3.57 7.58 15.97
N VAL A 11 -4.71 7.07 15.52
CA VAL A 11 -6.03 7.30 16.13
C VAL A 11 -6.64 6.00 16.62
N ALA A 12 -7.65 6.06 17.47
CA ALA A 12 -8.45 4.89 17.81
C ALA A 12 -9.26 4.42 16.57
N ARG A 13 -9.18 3.12 16.23
CA ARG A 13 -9.81 2.50 15.04
C ARG A 13 -11.29 2.81 14.81
N ASN A 14 -12.04 3.14 15.85
CA ASN A 14 -13.48 3.45 15.77
C ASN A 14 -13.82 4.86 16.27
N SER A 15 -12.80 5.65 16.63
CA SER A 15 -12.93 6.98 17.22
C SER A 15 -11.78 7.85 16.68
N PRO A 16 -11.80 8.22 15.38
CA PRO A 16 -10.71 8.95 14.73
C PRO A 16 -10.42 10.33 15.35
N GLU A 17 -11.38 10.88 16.10
CA GLU A 17 -11.21 12.08 16.93
C GLU A 17 -10.27 11.87 18.12
N GLN A 18 -10.10 10.62 18.57
CA GLN A 18 -9.22 10.26 19.66
C GLN A 18 -7.81 9.98 19.15
N VAL A 19 -6.94 10.97 19.27
CA VAL A 19 -5.51 10.85 18.94
C VAL A 19 -4.76 10.10 20.04
N ILE A 20 -4.10 9.01 19.66
CA ILE A 20 -3.26 8.20 20.55
C ILE A 20 -1.78 8.52 20.32
N TRP A 21 -1.35 8.58 19.06
CA TRP A 21 0.00 8.99 18.67
C TRP A 21 -0.03 10.30 17.91
N PRO A 22 0.48 11.40 18.47
CA PRO A 22 0.49 12.68 17.77
C PRO A 22 1.46 12.63 16.57
N ALA A 23 1.03 13.21 15.45
CA ALA A 23 1.86 13.38 14.26
C ALA A 23 3.15 14.17 14.57
N CYS A 24 4.31 13.69 14.10
CA CYS A 24 5.59 14.39 14.25
C CYS A 24 6.64 13.96 13.19
N PRO A 25 7.28 14.88 12.43
CA PRO A 25 6.89 16.28 12.30
C PRO A 25 5.50 16.39 11.66
N ARG A 26 4.72 17.39 12.06
CA ARG A 26 3.41 17.64 11.47
C ARG A 26 3.61 18.14 10.03
N ASN A 27 3.09 17.35 9.08
CA ASN A 27 2.43 17.80 7.85
C ASN A 27 3.20 17.70 6.52
N THR A 28 2.74 16.78 5.64
CA THR A 28 2.71 16.91 4.15
C THR A 28 1.65 16.04 3.45
N GLU A 29 1.00 15.10 4.13
CA GLU A 29 0.05 14.14 3.50
C GLU A 29 -1.25 14.77 2.93
N SER A 30 -1.62 15.99 3.34
CA SER A 30 -2.77 16.69 2.74
C SER A 30 -2.53 16.99 1.26
N LEU A 31 -1.29 17.30 0.88
CA LEU A 31 -0.92 17.55 -0.51
C LEU A 31 -0.98 16.27 -1.34
N LEU A 32 -0.57 15.12 -0.78
CA LEU A 32 -0.71 13.83 -1.45
C LEU A 32 -2.20 13.52 -1.65
N THR A 33 -3.02 13.72 -0.63
CA THR A 33 -4.48 13.50 -0.69
C THR A 33 -5.15 14.32 -1.80
N GLU A 34 -4.75 15.58 -1.96
CA GLU A 34 -5.31 16.47 -3.00
C GLU A 34 -4.79 16.17 -4.41
N LYS A 35 -3.52 15.78 -4.55
CA LYS A 35 -2.87 15.65 -5.87
C LYS A 35 -2.91 14.24 -6.42
N LEU A 36 -2.98 13.22 -5.56
CA LEU A 36 -2.90 11.83 -5.98
C LEU A 36 -4.02 11.46 -6.98
N PRO A 37 -5.31 11.79 -6.77
CA PRO A 37 -6.36 11.48 -7.75
C PRO A 37 -6.06 12.09 -9.13
N ILE A 38 -5.66 13.37 -9.17
CA ILE A 38 -5.33 14.10 -10.41
C ILE A 38 -4.14 13.47 -11.14
N LEU A 39 -3.19 12.89 -10.40
CA LEU A 39 -2.04 12.21 -10.98
C LEU A 39 -2.42 10.81 -11.48
N LEU A 40 -3.25 10.08 -10.75
CA LEU A 40 -3.73 8.75 -11.14
C LEU A 40 -4.58 8.82 -12.42
N ASP A 41 -5.42 9.84 -12.57
CA ASP A 41 -6.22 10.07 -13.79
C ASP A 41 -5.38 10.28 -15.06
N LYS A 42 -4.09 10.61 -14.91
CA LYS A 42 -3.16 10.85 -16.03
C LYS A 42 -2.32 9.63 -16.40
N VAL A 43 -2.43 8.55 -15.64
CA VAL A 43 -1.58 7.36 -15.80
C VAL A 43 -2.44 6.18 -16.24
N GLU A 44 -2.24 5.77 -17.49
CA GLU A 44 -2.90 4.60 -18.07
C GLU A 44 -2.14 3.29 -17.80
N ASP A 45 -0.98 3.33 -17.14
CA ASP A 45 -0.13 2.16 -16.86
C ASP A 45 -0.42 1.49 -15.50
N GLU A 46 0.22 0.36 -15.23
CA GLU A 46 0.25 -0.28 -13.90
C GLU A 46 1.12 0.54 -12.94
N ILE A 47 0.55 0.85 -11.76
CA ILE A 47 1.15 1.78 -10.83
C ILE A 47 1.70 1.03 -9.62
N ILE A 48 2.98 1.26 -9.35
CA ILE A 48 3.59 1.01 -8.04
C ILE A 48 3.58 2.35 -7.31
N LEU A 49 2.66 2.48 -6.37
CA LEU A 49 2.60 3.62 -5.48
C LEU A 49 3.57 3.40 -4.31
N VAL A 50 4.38 4.41 -4.02
CA VAL A 50 5.25 4.42 -2.84
C VAL A 50 4.87 5.62 -1.98
N THR A 51 4.39 5.37 -0.77
CA THR A 51 4.01 6.42 0.19
C THR A 51 4.82 6.28 1.48
N HIS A 52 4.88 7.34 2.28
CA HIS A 52 5.39 7.18 3.63
C HIS A 52 4.34 6.49 4.52
N VAL A 53 3.08 6.96 4.43
CA VAL A 53 1.96 6.47 5.22
C VAL A 53 1.09 5.52 4.38
N GLY A 54 0.81 4.33 4.91
CA GLY A 54 -0.08 3.36 4.27
C GLY A 54 -1.55 3.79 4.32
N PRO A 55 -2.42 3.15 3.52
CA PRO A 55 -3.84 3.47 3.50
C PRO A 55 -4.55 3.01 4.78
N SER A 56 -5.57 3.75 5.18
CA SER A 56 -6.46 3.36 6.28
C SER A 56 -7.10 2.00 5.99
N LYS A 57 -7.43 1.27 7.05
CA LYS A 57 -8.05 -0.07 7.03
C LYS A 57 -7.18 -1.18 6.43
N ALA A 58 -5.94 -0.91 6.02
CA ALA A 58 -5.01 -1.96 5.64
C ALA A 58 -4.45 -2.67 6.88
N GLY A 59 -4.29 -3.99 6.79
CA GLY A 59 -3.72 -4.79 7.88
C GLY A 59 -2.33 -4.33 8.30
N THR A 60 -1.53 -3.78 7.38
CA THR A 60 -0.19 -3.22 7.60
C THR A 60 -0.18 -1.84 8.29
N THR A 61 -1.35 -1.26 8.58
CA THR A 61 -1.52 0.04 9.26
C THR A 61 -2.33 -0.06 10.56
N ASP A 62 -2.67 -1.28 10.95
CA ASP A 62 -3.42 -1.65 12.15
C ASP A 62 -2.46 -2.05 13.27
N VAL A 63 -2.10 -1.09 14.12
CA VAL A 63 -1.03 -1.24 15.09
C VAL A 63 -1.55 -1.76 16.43
N ASP A 64 -0.74 -2.58 17.10
CA ASP A 64 -1.00 -3.15 18.43
C ASP A 64 -2.23 -4.08 18.52
N LYS A 65 -2.38 -4.99 17.53
CA LYS A 65 -3.26 -6.17 17.70
C LYS A 65 -2.78 -7.12 18.80
N PHE A 66 -1.49 -7.08 19.17
CA PHE A 66 -0.94 -7.92 20.24
C PHE A 66 0.34 -7.30 20.87
N PRO A 67 0.41 -7.07 22.20
CA PRO A 67 -0.69 -7.20 23.17
C PRO A 67 -1.82 -6.24 22.79
N LEU A 68 -3.07 -6.71 22.87
CA LEU A 68 -4.25 -5.94 22.50
C LEU A 68 -4.27 -4.64 23.31
N ARG A 69 -4.03 -3.51 22.65
CA ARG A 69 -4.40 -2.20 23.19
C ARG A 69 -5.86 -1.96 22.90
N ASP A 70 -6.60 -1.54 23.92
CA ASP A 70 -7.97 -1.07 23.79
C ASP A 70 -7.99 0.46 23.99
N PRO A 71 -8.34 1.26 22.97
CA PRO A 71 -8.71 0.86 21.61
C PRO A 71 -7.49 0.56 20.70
N PRO A 72 -7.64 -0.29 19.68
CA PRO A 72 -6.59 -0.55 18.69
C PRO A 72 -6.25 0.71 17.90
N ILE A 73 -4.98 0.85 17.53
CA ILE A 73 -4.46 2.05 16.89
C ILE A 73 -4.49 1.88 15.38
N GLU A 74 -5.13 2.81 14.69
CA GLU A 74 -5.03 2.94 13.24
C GLU A 74 -4.09 4.10 12.90
N SER A 75 -3.04 3.80 12.15
CA SER A 75 -2.03 4.79 11.76
C SER A 75 -2.02 5.12 10.27
N GLY A 76 -2.85 4.42 9.49
CA GLY A 76 -2.99 4.64 8.06
C GLY A 76 -3.74 5.93 7.76
N ARG A 77 -3.45 6.53 6.60
CA ARG A 77 -4.12 7.75 6.13
C ARG A 77 -3.98 7.86 4.62
N THR A 78 -5.01 7.48 3.89
CA THR A 78 -5.11 7.77 2.44
C THR A 78 -6.51 7.41 1.96
N PRO A 79 -7.16 8.19 1.08
CA PRO A 79 -8.45 7.85 0.51
C PRO A 79 -8.26 6.96 -0.72
N LEU A 80 -7.63 5.79 -0.57
CA LEU A 80 -7.93 4.71 -1.51
C LEU A 80 -9.37 4.28 -1.18
N SER A 81 -10.33 5.10 -1.60
CA SER A 81 -11.74 4.84 -1.48
C SER A 81 -12.01 3.57 -2.28
N SER A 82 -12.55 2.55 -1.62
CA SER A 82 -13.03 1.35 -2.27
C SER A 82 -14.15 1.63 -3.29
N GLU A 83 -14.71 2.84 -3.30
CA GLU A 83 -15.80 3.25 -4.19
C GLU A 83 -15.26 3.82 -5.52
N ASP A 84 -14.05 4.40 -5.54
CA ASP A 84 -13.39 4.93 -6.75
C ASP A 84 -12.32 3.96 -7.34
N SER A 85 -12.16 2.78 -6.73
CA SER A 85 -11.17 1.77 -7.14
C SER A 85 -11.40 1.17 -8.53
N SER A 86 -12.49 1.52 -9.21
CA SER A 86 -12.77 1.09 -10.59
C SER A 86 -11.90 1.80 -11.63
N GLN A 87 -11.25 2.93 -11.28
CA GLN A 87 -10.39 3.68 -12.20
C GLN A 87 -8.90 3.68 -11.82
N CYS A 88 -8.54 3.35 -10.57
CA CYS A 88 -7.16 3.40 -10.11
C CYS A 88 -6.42 2.08 -10.35
N ASN A 89 -5.53 2.05 -11.35
CA ASN A 89 -4.73 0.88 -11.68
C ASN A 89 -3.46 0.72 -10.81
N ILE A 90 -3.63 0.86 -9.49
CA ILE A 90 -2.56 0.68 -8.51
C ILE A 90 -2.48 -0.80 -8.14
N MET A 91 -1.42 -1.46 -8.59
CA MET A 91 -1.18 -2.87 -8.28
C MET A 91 -0.52 -3.04 -6.91
N PHE A 92 0.44 -2.17 -6.60
CA PHE A 92 1.20 -2.19 -5.34
C PHE A 92 1.19 -0.82 -4.68
N ASN A 93 0.94 -0.78 -3.37
CA ASN A 93 1.22 0.37 -2.52
C ASN A 93 2.24 -0.04 -1.46
N ILE A 94 3.46 0.47 -1.57
CA ILE A 94 4.57 0.21 -0.65
C ILE A 94 4.67 1.38 0.32
N HIS A 95 4.55 1.13 1.62
CA HIS A 95 4.56 2.16 2.64
C HIS A 95 5.46 1.85 3.84
N GLY A 96 5.63 2.85 4.73
CA GLY A 96 6.30 2.71 6.03
C GLY A 96 5.46 3.34 7.14
N HIS A 97 6.04 4.32 7.84
CA HIS A 97 5.47 5.10 8.96
C HIS A 97 5.51 4.40 10.32
N SER A 98 4.53 3.56 10.65
CA SER A 98 4.37 3.05 12.02
C SER A 98 5.34 1.94 12.41
N HIS A 99 6.21 1.54 11.47
CA HIS A 99 7.17 0.43 11.58
C HIS A 99 6.50 -0.96 11.79
N TYR A 100 5.29 -0.99 12.32
CA TYR A 100 4.46 -2.16 12.57
C TYR A 100 2.99 -1.86 12.25
N PRO A 101 2.22 -2.89 11.86
CA PRO A 101 2.69 -4.23 11.50
C PRO A 101 3.32 -4.23 10.09
N PHE A 102 4.43 -4.96 9.96
CA PHE A 102 5.11 -5.18 8.68
C PHE A 102 4.53 -6.42 7.99
N GLY A 103 4.61 -6.48 6.66
CA GLY A 103 4.18 -7.60 5.85
C GLY A 103 3.35 -7.19 4.63
N LEU A 104 2.44 -8.08 4.23
CA LEU A 104 1.54 -7.92 3.10
C LEU A 104 0.09 -7.85 3.58
N SER A 105 -0.67 -6.90 3.04
CA SER A 105 -2.13 -6.82 3.13
C SER A 105 -2.69 -6.47 1.75
N HIS A 106 -4.00 -6.24 1.64
CA HIS A 106 -4.63 -5.80 0.40
C HIS A 106 -5.83 -4.88 0.69
N LEU A 107 -6.12 -3.98 -0.24
CA LEU A 107 -7.35 -3.21 -0.31
C LEU A 107 -7.93 -3.35 -1.71
N GLY A 108 -9.07 -4.04 -1.82
CA GLY A 108 -9.57 -4.47 -3.13
C GLY A 108 -8.53 -5.33 -3.85
N GLN A 109 -8.13 -4.90 -5.04
CA GLN A 109 -7.11 -5.55 -5.88
C GLN A 109 -5.68 -5.02 -5.65
N THR A 110 -5.52 -3.95 -4.88
CA THR A 110 -4.21 -3.35 -4.60
C THR A 110 -3.54 -4.09 -3.44
N PHE A 111 -2.33 -4.58 -3.68
CA PHE A 111 -1.48 -5.14 -2.63
C PHE A 111 -0.82 -4.03 -1.82
N ILE A 112 -0.88 -4.13 -0.49
CA ILE A 112 -0.30 -3.15 0.44
C ILE A 112 0.90 -3.79 1.14
N ILE A 113 2.09 -3.23 0.95
CA ILE A 113 3.35 -3.80 1.47
C ILE A 113 3.96 -2.83 2.48
N ASN A 114 4.28 -3.32 3.67
CA ASN A 114 5.10 -2.62 4.65
C ASN A 114 6.35 -3.45 4.96
N PRO A 115 7.56 -3.05 4.54
CA PRO A 115 8.78 -3.81 4.79
C PRO A 115 9.19 -3.81 6.27
N GLY A 116 8.63 -2.91 7.08
CA GLY A 116 9.05 -2.71 8.47
C GLY A 116 10.34 -1.89 8.60
N PRO A 117 10.82 -1.67 9.83
CA PRO A 117 11.97 -0.83 10.13
C PRO A 117 13.29 -1.51 9.76
N LEU A 118 14.05 -0.87 8.86
CA LEU A 118 15.41 -1.29 8.53
C LEU A 118 16.35 -1.32 9.76
N GLN A 119 16.10 -0.46 10.75
CA GLN A 119 16.85 -0.42 12.00
C GLN A 119 16.73 -1.72 12.82
N GLU A 120 15.68 -2.51 12.60
CA GLU A 120 15.49 -3.84 13.20
C GLU A 120 15.86 -4.96 12.21
N GLY A 121 16.65 -4.65 11.19
CA GLY A 121 17.05 -5.61 10.16
C GLY A 121 15.95 -5.99 9.18
N ARG A 122 14.80 -5.28 9.19
CA ARG A 122 13.65 -5.63 8.35
C ARG A 122 13.68 -4.94 7.00
N PHE A 123 13.49 -5.72 5.94
CA PHE A 123 13.34 -5.20 4.58
C PHE A 123 12.53 -6.19 3.72
N ALA A 124 12.08 -5.74 2.55
CA ALA A 124 11.35 -6.58 1.61
C ALA A 124 12.00 -6.54 0.22
N ILE A 125 11.97 -7.67 -0.48
CA ILE A 125 12.29 -7.76 -1.90
C ILE A 125 11.01 -8.13 -2.64
N LEU A 126 10.54 -7.22 -3.50
CA LEU A 126 9.44 -7.46 -4.44
C LEU A 126 10.02 -7.76 -5.81
N THR A 127 9.79 -8.97 -6.29
CA THR A 127 10.22 -9.41 -7.62
C THR A 127 9.04 -9.38 -8.57
N LEU A 128 9.16 -8.58 -9.62
CA LEU A 128 8.18 -8.44 -10.67
C LEU A 128 8.76 -8.97 -11.97
N GLU A 129 7.92 -9.65 -12.72
CA GLU A 129 8.23 -10.04 -14.09
C GLU A 129 7.23 -9.36 -15.03
N ASN A 130 7.68 -9.04 -16.23
CA ASN A 130 6.83 -8.50 -17.28
C ASN A 130 6.44 -9.65 -18.21
N PHE A 131 5.14 -9.89 -18.34
CA PHE A 131 4.63 -10.84 -19.30
C PHE A 131 4.02 -10.12 -20.50
N ASN A 132 4.37 -10.62 -21.69
CA ASN A 132 3.69 -10.30 -22.92
C ASN A 132 2.56 -11.33 -23.13
N LYS A 133 1.30 -10.85 -23.18
CA LYS A 133 0.11 -11.70 -23.33
C LYS A 133 0.10 -12.53 -24.61
N GLU A 134 0.78 -12.09 -25.67
CA GLU A 134 0.89 -12.83 -26.93
C GLU A 134 1.65 -14.16 -26.75
N LYS A 135 2.55 -14.24 -25.76
CA LYS A 135 3.27 -15.48 -25.42
C LYS A 135 2.44 -16.46 -24.58
N LEU A 136 1.28 -16.03 -24.05
CA LEU A 136 0.50 -16.78 -23.03
C LEU A 136 -0.77 -17.43 -23.61
N LEU A 137 -0.97 -17.45 -24.92
CA LEU A 137 -2.13 -18.06 -25.58
C LEU A 137 -2.12 -19.61 -25.56
N ILE A 138 -1.57 -20.23 -24.52
CA ILE A 138 -1.63 -21.68 -24.29
C ILE A 138 -1.98 -21.93 -22.80
N GLY A 139 -3.24 -22.31 -22.52
CA GLY A 139 -3.64 -22.88 -21.21
C GLY A 139 -4.74 -22.15 -20.43
N GLU A 140 -5.06 -22.70 -19.25
CA GLU A 140 -6.19 -22.34 -18.35
C GLU A 140 -6.12 -20.94 -17.72
N MET A 141 -5.02 -20.19 -17.91
CA MET A 141 -4.89 -18.81 -17.41
C MET A 141 -5.63 -17.77 -18.26
N LYS A 142 -6.22 -18.16 -19.39
CA LYS A 142 -6.89 -17.26 -20.34
C LYS A 142 -8.04 -16.46 -19.74
N ASP A 143 -8.77 -17.04 -18.78
CA ASP A 143 -9.97 -16.43 -18.20
C ASP A 143 -9.65 -15.38 -17.13
N PHE A 144 -8.50 -15.48 -16.45
CA PHE A 144 -8.04 -14.47 -15.49
C PHE A 144 -7.62 -13.17 -16.20
N TYR A 145 -7.14 -13.25 -17.44
CA TYR A 145 -6.58 -12.10 -18.19
C TYR A 145 -7.53 -11.45 -19.19
N GLN A 146 -8.75 -11.98 -19.37
CA GLN A 146 -9.77 -11.41 -20.27
C GLN A 146 -10.27 -10.02 -19.84
N CYS A 147 -10.06 -9.62 -18.58
CA CYS A 147 -10.50 -8.31 -18.07
C CYS A 147 -9.53 -7.15 -18.36
N SER A 148 -8.39 -7.38 -19.01
CA SER A 148 -7.41 -6.34 -19.29
C SER A 148 -7.09 -6.23 -20.77
N ASN A 149 -7.32 -5.06 -21.37
CA ASN A 149 -7.03 -4.75 -22.78
C ASN A 149 -5.53 -4.57 -23.10
N ARG A 150 -4.63 -4.77 -22.13
CA ARG A 150 -3.20 -4.43 -22.28
C ARG A 150 -2.37 -5.58 -22.82
N ILE A 151 -1.39 -5.29 -23.68
CA ILE A 151 -0.52 -6.29 -24.33
C ILE A 151 0.55 -6.82 -23.36
N ASN A 152 1.06 -5.96 -22.48
CA ASN A 152 2.01 -6.33 -21.42
C ASN A 152 1.39 -6.07 -20.05
N SER A 153 1.65 -6.98 -19.11
CA SER A 153 1.27 -6.83 -17.70
C SER A 153 2.41 -7.29 -16.80
N TRP A 154 2.64 -6.55 -15.73
CA TRP A 154 3.53 -6.92 -14.64
C TRP A 154 2.77 -7.76 -13.61
N PHE A 155 3.45 -8.70 -13.00
CA PHE A 155 2.88 -9.56 -11.96
C PHE A 155 3.96 -9.87 -10.93
N MET A 156 3.51 -10.09 -9.70
CA MET A 156 4.39 -10.52 -8.62
C MET A 156 4.77 -11.98 -8.83
N VAL A 157 6.06 -12.25 -8.95
CA VAL A 157 6.63 -13.61 -8.89
C VAL A 157 7.23 -13.95 -7.54
N GLY A 158 7.55 -12.93 -6.74
CA GLY A 158 8.08 -13.12 -5.41
C GLY A 158 7.87 -11.89 -4.55
N LEU A 159 7.55 -12.13 -3.27
CA LEU A 159 7.67 -11.16 -2.20
C LEU A 159 8.35 -11.85 -1.02
N GLU A 160 9.55 -11.37 -0.70
CA GLU A 160 10.36 -11.92 0.39
C GLU A 160 10.47 -10.86 1.48
N LEU A 161 10.10 -11.23 2.72
CA LEU A 161 10.19 -10.38 3.90
C LEU A 161 11.33 -10.89 4.77
N PHE A 162 12.35 -10.07 4.95
CA PHE A 162 13.58 -10.44 5.64
C PHE A 162 13.67 -9.84 7.03
N VAL A 163 14.43 -10.52 7.88
CA VAL A 163 14.93 -10.02 9.17
C VAL A 163 16.41 -10.38 9.24
N LEU A 164 17.30 -9.39 9.22
CA LEU A 164 18.71 -9.60 9.50
C LEU A 164 18.85 -9.91 10.99
N LEU A 165 19.35 -11.12 11.30
CA LEU A 165 19.67 -11.58 12.65
C LEU A 165 21.01 -11.02 13.14
#